data_AF-A0A938ZJZ8-F1
#
_entry.id   AF-A0A938ZJZ8-F1
#
_cell.length_a   1.000
_cell.length_b   1.000
_cell.length_c   1.000
_cell.angle_alpha   90.00
_cell.angle_beta   90.00
_cell.angle_gamma   90.00
#
_symmetry.space_group_name_H-M   'P 1'
#
loop_
_entity.id
_entity.type
_entity.pdbx_description
1 polymer ?
#
loop_
_entity_poly.entity_id
_entity_poly.type
_entity_poly.pdbx_seq_one_letter_code
_entity_poly.pdbx_strand_id
1 'polypeptide(L)' 'MRTHYQIIWLLAKGICTQEVAAVTGYSRSWIYELVWGYNRNGFKTLGDQRVLNPRRFKTSDS' A
#
# COMPACT_ATOMS: atom_id res chain seq x y z
N MET A 1 -8.19 -3.80 0.85
CA MET A 1 -7.44 -2.56 1.13
C MET A 1 -7.50 -2.17 2.62
N ARG A 2 -7.02 -3.02 3.55
CA ARG A 2 -6.99 -2.68 5.01
C ARG A 2 -5.71 -3.20 5.70
N THR A 3 -5.18 -4.33 5.23
CA THR A 3 -3.96 -4.97 5.73
C THR A 3 -2.68 -4.16 5.51
N HIS A 4 -2.56 -3.39 4.43
CA HIS A 4 -1.34 -2.60 4.16
C HIS A 4 -1.13 -1.48 5.19
N TYR A 5 -2.21 -0.76 5.52
CA TYR A 5 -2.19 0.27 6.57
C TYR A 5 -1.89 -0.33 7.94
N GLN A 6 -2.42 -1.52 8.21
CA GLN A 6 -2.13 -2.23 9.45
C GLN A 6 -0.64 -2.61 9.57
N ILE A 7 -0.02 -3.10 8.49
CA ILE A 7 1.41 -3.43 8.46
C ILE A 7 2.28 -2.19 8.68
N ILE A 8 1.99 -1.09 7.98
CA ILE A 8 2.74 0.16 8.16
C ILE A 8 2.54 0.74 9.57
N TRP A 9 1.35 0.63 10.14
CA TRP A 9 1.09 1.09 11.50
C TRP A 9 1.85 0.26 12.56
N LEU A 10 1.92 -1.07 12.39
CA LEU A 10 2.70 -1.94 13.29
C LEU A 10 4.19 -1.60 13.20
N LEU A 11 4.71 -1.36 12.00
CA LEU A 11 6.10 -0.92 11.79
C LEU A 11 6.36 0.47 12.38
N ALA A 12 5.41 1.41 12.22
CA ALA A 12 5.51 2.76 12.80
C ALA A 12 5.47 2.74 14.34
N LYS A 13 4.88 1.71 14.94
CA LYS A 13 4.96 1.45 16.38
C LYS A 13 6.29 0.86 16.84
N GLY A 14 7.22 0.58 15.92
CA GLY A 14 8.52 -0.03 16.22
C GLY A 14 8.49 -1.55 16.31
N ILE A 15 7.41 -2.22 15.87
CA ILE A 15 7.35 -3.69 15.86
C ILE A 15 8.25 -4.22 14.74
N CYS A 16 9.04 -5.24 15.06
CA CYS A 16 9.95 -5.88 14.12
C CYS A 16 9.22 -6.55 12.94
N THR A 17 9.80 -6.51 11.75
CA THR A 17 9.25 -7.15 10.53
C THR A 17 9.01 -8.65 10.68
N GLN A 18 9.77 -9.35 11.52
CA GLN A 18 9.52 -10.76 11.86
C GLN A 18 8.20 -10.98 12.61
N GLU A 19 7.91 -10.12 13.58
CA GLU A 19 6.72 -10.23 14.41
C GLU A 19 5.49 -9.77 13.62
N VAL A 20 5.62 -8.72 12.81
CA VAL A 20 4.59 -8.31 11.85
C VAL A 20 4.29 -9.44 10.85
N ALA A 21 5.30 -10.13 10.32
CA ALA A 21 5.12 -11.30 9.45
C ALA A 21 4.35 -12.44 10.15
N ALA A 22 4.68 -12.74 11.40
CA ALA A 22 4.00 -13.76 12.19
C ALA A 22 2.53 -13.40 12.47
N VAL A 23 2.25 -12.14 12.79
CA VAL A 23 0.90 -11.65 13.13
C VAL A 23 0.01 -11.53 11.88
N THR A 24 0.59 -11.15 10.74
CA THR A 24 -0.18 -10.86 9.52
C THR A 24 -0.16 -12.00 8.50
N GLY A 25 0.71 -12.99 8.67
CA GLY A 25 0.88 -14.13 7.75
C GLY A 25 1.61 -13.79 6.44
N TYR A 26 2.11 -12.56 6.28
CA TYR A 26 2.86 -12.15 5.09
C TYR A 26 4.35 -12.48 5.21
N SER A 27 5.00 -12.69 4.06
CA SER A 27 6.45 -12.90 4.02
C SER A 27 7.20 -11.60 4.31
N ARG A 28 8.37 -11.72 4.95
CA ARG A 28 9.25 -10.58 5.25
C ARG A 28 9.63 -9.79 3.99
N SER A 29 9.89 -10.49 2.88
CA SER A 29 10.24 -9.86 1.61
C SER A 29 9.13 -8.95 1.10
N TRP A 30 7.87 -9.39 1.19
CA TRP A 30 6.72 -8.58 0.79
C TRP A 30 6.56 -7.34 1.69
N ILE A 31 6.82 -7.48 2.99
CA ILE A 31 6.81 -6.34 3.93
C ILE A 31 7.90 -5.32 3.56
N TYR A 32 9.11 -5.78 3.18
CA TYR A 32 10.17 -4.88 2.71
C TYR A 32 9.78 -4.17 1.42
N GLU A 33 9.18 -4.85 0.45
CA GLU A 33 8.69 -4.23 -0.78
C GLU A 33 7.62 -3.17 -0.47
N LEU A 34 6.72 -3.44 0.47
CA LEU A 34 5.71 -2.49 0.91
C LEU A 34 6.34 -1.23 1.53
N VAL A 35 7.30 -1.40 2.43
CA VAL A 35 8.02 -0.28 3.07
C VAL A 35 8.83 0.50 2.05
N TRP A 36 9.51 -0.20 1.14
CA TRP A 36 10.31 0.42 0.09
C TRP A 36 9.44 1.23 -0.87
N GLY A 37 8.29 0.68 -1.27
CA GLY A 37 7.29 1.40 -2.06
C GLY A 37 6.70 2.61 -1.32
N TYR A 38 6.39 2.46 -0.02
CA TYR A 38 5.93 3.57 0.80
C TYR A 38 6.98 4.68 0.92
N ASN A 39 8.24 4.35 1.15
CA ASN A 39 9.33 5.33 1.24
C ASN A 39 9.59 6.05 -0.08
N ARG A 40 9.42 5.36 -1.22
CA ARG A 40 9.70 5.91 -2.55
C ARG A 40 8.58 6.77 -3.11
N ASN A 41 7.33 6.37 -2.88
CA ASN A 41 6.16 6.94 -3.55
C ASN A 41 5.14 7.54 -2.56
N GLY A 42 5.40 7.45 -1.26
CA GLY A 42 4.51 7.93 -0.20
C GLY A 42 3.19 7.18 -0.14
N PHE A 43 2.15 7.82 0.41
CA PHE A 43 0.80 7.27 0.54
C PHE A 43 0.15 6.81 -0.78
N LYS A 44 0.68 7.19 -1.95
CA LYS A 44 0.20 6.74 -3.26
C LYS A 44 0.34 5.23 -3.48
N THR A 45 1.19 4.54 -2.72
CA THR A 45 1.30 3.06 -2.77
C THR A 45 0.26 2.35 -1.90
N LEU A 46 -0.36 3.06 -0.96
CA LEU A 46 -1.39 2.53 -0.07
C LEU A 46 -2.81 2.75 -0.59
N GLY A 47 -2.99 3.85 -1.33
CA GLY A 47 -4.25 4.23 -1.95
C GLY A 47 -4.23 3.95 -3.45
N ASP A 48 -4.79 2.82 -3.84
CA ASP A 48 -5.55 2.66 -5.08
C ASP A 48 -4.84 2.90 -6.42
N GLN A 49 -4.59 1.79 -7.12
CA GLN A 49 -4.71 1.69 -8.58
C GLN A 49 -6.18 1.87 -9.07
N ARG A 50 -7.00 2.71 -8.41
CA ARG A 50 -8.34 3.09 -8.92
C ARG A 50 -8.35 4.47 -9.58
N VAL A 51 -7.22 5.19 -9.56
CA VAL A 51 -7.04 6.45 -10.32
C VAL A 51 -6.62 6.17 -11.78
N LEU A 52 -7.00 5.01 -12.32
CA LEU A 52 -6.87 4.68 -13.74
C LEU A 52 -8.15 4.02 -14.26
N ASN A 53 -9.30 4.57 -13.89
CA ASN A 53 -10.38 4.62 -14.88
C ASN A 53 -10.45 6.07 -15.36
N PRO A 54 -9.84 6.43 -16.51
CA PRO A 54 -10.34 7.58 -17.24
C PRO A 54 -11.79 7.25 -17.55
N ARG A 55 -12.72 7.83 -16.79
CA ARG A 55 -14.10 7.89 -17.24
C ARG A 55 -14.02 8.59 -18.58
N ARG A 56 -14.14 7.81 -19.65
CA ARG A 56 -14.33 8.28 -21.01
C ARG A 56 -15.70 8.94 -21.07
N PHE A 57 -15.84 10.09 -20.42
CA PHE A 57 -16.81 11.09 -20.82
C PHE A 57 -16.23 11.71 -22.09
N LYS A 58 -16.48 11.05 -23.23
CA LYS A 58 -16.58 11.79 -24.48
C LYS A 58 -17.87 12.60 -24.37
N THR A 59 -17.76 13.80 -23.83
CA THR A 59 -18.76 14.82 -24.10
C THR A 59 -18.58 15.17 -25.57
N SER A 60 -19.59 14.87 -26.36
CA SER A 60 -19.79 15.54 -27.65
C SER A 60 -19.87 17.03 -27.38
N ASP A 61 -18.99 17.83 -27.96
CA ASP A 61 -19.38 19.18 -28.36
C ASP A 61 -18.55 19.67 -29.54
N SER A 62 -19.29 20.27 -30.49
CA SER A 62 -18.92 20.95 -31.73
C SER A 62 -18.52 20.10 -32.94
#